data_AF-X1TFH2-F1
#
_entry.id   AF-X1TFH2-F1
#
_cell.length_a   1.000
_cell.length_b   1.000
_cell.length_c   1.000
_cell.angle_alpha   90.00
_cell.angle_beta   90.00
_cell.angle_gamma   90.00
#
_symmetry.space_group_name_H-M   'P 1'
#
loop_
_entity.id
_entity.type
_entity.pdbx_description
1 polymer ?
#
loop_
_entity_poly.entity_id
_entity_poly.type
_entity_poly.pdbx_seq_one_letter_code
_entity_poly.pdbx_strand_id
1 'polypeptide(L)'
;MVIATRPPRVLSVEDYRENWQPQGFRLIVIGPTSTWRQEWGEWEAIRDIVQNALDEAEAYRWGYDDEGLWISDRGRGVAVADFLLGPPKMKPDYARGKFGEGMKIASLALVRKGYHVHIETVGRELWILFLQQVVDGTAETLAALWRPNGRMQGTEFHIIGYTGPAFEDRFVVNLPRTSILTETPSPLAVPIRR
;
A
#
# COMPACT_ATOMS: atom_id res chain seq x y z
N MET A 1 9.01 -14.40 -23.90
CA MET A 1 9.31 -13.10 -23.27
C MET A 1 8.00 -12.59 -22.70
N VAL A 2 7.76 -12.80 -21.41
CA VAL A 2 6.57 -12.26 -20.74
C VAL A 2 6.87 -10.77 -20.60
N ILE A 3 6.27 -9.95 -21.46
CA ILE A 3 6.26 -8.51 -21.23
C ILE A 3 5.63 -8.35 -19.85
N ALA A 4 6.32 -7.68 -18.92
CA ALA A 4 5.72 -7.24 -17.67
C ALA A 4 4.66 -6.21 -18.05
N THR A 5 3.50 -6.69 -18.53
CA THR A 5 2.41 -5.83 -18.93
C THR A 5 1.86 -5.27 -17.63
N ARG A 6 2.19 -4.01 -17.38
CA ARG A 6 1.52 -3.18 -16.38
C ARG A 6 0.02 -3.13 -16.72
N PRO A 7 -0.90 -3.46 -15.81
CA PRO A 7 -2.32 -3.36 -16.07
C PRO A 7 -2.76 -1.90 -16.19
N PRO A 8 -3.88 -1.63 -16.90
CA PRO A 8 -4.51 -0.33 -16.85
C PRO A 8 -4.95 -0.03 -15.41
N ARG A 9 -5.02 1.27 -15.07
CA ARG A 9 -5.48 1.71 -13.74
C ARG A 9 -6.96 1.43 -13.51
N VAL A 10 -7.74 1.34 -14.58
CA VAL A 10 -9.16 0.95 -14.55
C VAL A 10 -9.30 -0.26 -15.47
N LEU A 11 -9.87 -1.34 -14.94
CA LEU A 11 -10.02 -2.62 -15.62
C LEU A 11 -11.49 -2.98 -15.72
N SER A 12 -11.95 -3.48 -16.87
CA SER A 12 -13.28 -4.09 -16.98
C SER A 12 -13.24 -5.58 -16.65
N VAL A 13 -14.39 -6.18 -16.33
CA VAL A 13 -14.47 -7.62 -16.07
C VAL A 13 -14.16 -8.42 -17.34
N GLU A 14 -14.53 -7.90 -18.50
CA GLU A 14 -14.24 -8.48 -19.81
C GLU A 14 -12.73 -8.50 -20.08
N ASP A 15 -12.05 -7.35 -19.91
CA ASP A 15 -10.59 -7.24 -20.09
C ASP A 15 -9.83 -8.17 -19.13
N TYR A 16 -10.26 -8.25 -17.87
CA TYR A 16 -9.73 -9.22 -16.92
C TYR A 16 -9.80 -10.67 -17.45
N ARG A 17 -10.97 -11.09 -17.94
CA ARG A 17 -11.20 -12.47 -18.41
C ARG A 17 -10.42 -12.80 -19.67
N GLU A 18 -10.31 -11.84 -20.58
CA GLU A 18 -9.66 -12.04 -21.88
C GLU A 18 -8.14 -11.96 -21.78
N ASN A 19 -7.60 -11.00 -21.04
CA ASN A 19 -6.18 -10.66 -21.10
C ASN A 19 -5.40 -11.06 -19.85
N TRP A 20 -6.00 -11.07 -18.66
CA TRP A 20 -5.26 -11.25 -17.39
C TRP A 20 -5.43 -12.65 -16.80
N GLN A 21 -6.67 -13.15 -16.80
CA GLN A 21 -6.98 -14.48 -16.26
C GLN A 21 -6.18 -15.60 -16.96
N PRO A 22 -6.01 -15.61 -18.31
CA PRO A 22 -5.20 -16.64 -18.98
C PRO A 22 -3.71 -16.60 -18.62
N GLN A 23 -3.21 -15.46 -18.14
CA GLN A 23 -1.83 -15.30 -17.66
C GLN A 23 -1.63 -15.74 -16.20
N GLY A 24 -2.65 -16.34 -15.59
CA GLY A 24 -2.61 -16.84 -14.22
C GLY A 24 -2.92 -15.80 -13.14
N PHE A 25 -3.30 -14.57 -13.53
CA PHE A 25 -3.79 -13.59 -12.58
C PHE A 25 -5.18 -13.95 -12.05
N ARG A 26 -5.39 -13.62 -10.78
CA ARG A 26 -6.66 -13.73 -10.06
C ARG A 26 -7.07 -12.34 -9.63
N LEU A 27 -8.36 -12.02 -9.79
CA LEU A 27 -8.93 -10.76 -9.36
C LEU A 27 -9.52 -10.88 -7.95
N ILE A 28 -9.23 -9.89 -7.09
CA ILE A 28 -9.95 -9.66 -5.83
C ILE A 28 -10.54 -8.26 -5.82
N VAL A 29 -11.77 -8.14 -5.34
CA VAL A 29 -12.39 -6.83 -5.09
C VAL A 29 -12.09 -6.46 -3.63
N ILE A 30 -11.46 -5.31 -3.42
CA ILE A 30 -11.12 -4.80 -2.10
C ILE A 30 -12.35 -4.10 -1.50
N GLY A 31 -13.03 -3.26 -2.28
CA GLY A 31 -14.39 -2.81 -1.97
C GLY A 31 -14.64 -1.30 -2.04
N PRO A 32 -13.82 -0.41 -1.47
CA PRO A 32 -14.13 1.03 -1.48
C PRO A 32 -14.20 1.58 -2.91
N THR A 33 -15.11 2.53 -3.14
CA THR A 33 -15.18 3.24 -4.42
C THR A 33 -14.01 4.20 -4.57
N SER A 34 -13.64 4.53 -5.81
CA SER A 34 -12.54 5.47 -6.10
C SER A 34 -12.70 6.84 -5.42
N THR A 35 -13.94 7.22 -5.07
CA THR A 35 -14.28 8.46 -4.37
C THR A 35 -14.11 8.42 -2.85
N TRP A 36 -13.74 7.29 -2.24
CA TRP A 36 -13.61 7.20 -0.77
C TRP A 36 -12.33 7.86 -0.25
N ARG A 37 -12.38 8.49 0.94
CA ARG A 37 -11.22 9.15 1.58
C ARG A 37 -10.49 10.14 0.66
N GLN A 38 -11.21 11.09 0.07
CA GLN A 38 -10.64 12.06 -0.89
C GLN A 38 -9.60 12.99 -0.27
N GLU A 39 -9.64 13.15 1.06
CA GLU A 39 -8.68 13.92 1.82
C GLU A 39 -7.27 13.30 1.87
N TRP A 40 -7.11 12.03 1.49
CA TRP A 40 -5.80 11.37 1.43
C TRP A 40 -5.06 11.68 0.13
N GLY A 41 -3.85 12.23 0.28
CA GLY A 41 -2.88 12.45 -0.78
C GLY A 41 -1.67 11.53 -0.69
N GLU A 42 -0.58 11.94 -1.34
CA GLU A 42 0.69 11.19 -1.39
C GLU A 42 1.31 11.02 0.00
N TRP A 43 1.25 12.07 0.82
CA TRP A 43 1.80 12.05 2.17
C TRP A 43 1.10 11.00 3.03
N GLU A 44 -0.23 11.02 3.12
CA GLU A 44 -0.97 10.06 3.94
C GLU A 44 -0.74 8.62 3.47
N ALA A 45 -0.67 8.40 2.16
CA ALA A 45 -0.43 7.10 1.56
C ALA A 45 0.99 6.57 1.86
N ILE A 46 2.03 7.35 1.57
CA ILE A 46 3.43 6.97 1.81
C ILE A 46 3.67 6.76 3.31
N ARG A 47 3.14 7.66 4.16
CA ARG A 47 3.20 7.53 5.61
C ARG A 47 2.60 6.22 6.11
N ASP A 48 1.47 5.77 5.57
CA ASP A 48 0.85 4.51 5.99
C ASP A 48 1.62 3.29 5.50
N ILE A 49 2.16 3.32 4.27
CA ILE A 49 3.04 2.27 3.75
C ILE A 49 4.29 2.11 4.64
N VAL A 50 4.96 3.22 4.97
CA VAL A 50 6.13 3.22 5.87
C VAL A 50 5.78 2.72 7.26
N GLN A 51 4.63 3.13 7.83
CA GLN A 51 4.20 2.63 9.13
C GLN A 51 3.93 1.12 9.12
N ASN A 52 3.32 0.58 8.06
CA ASN A 52 3.13 -0.87 7.93
C ASN A 52 4.46 -1.62 7.84
N ALA A 53 5.44 -1.10 7.09
CA ALA A 53 6.78 -1.65 7.04
C ALA A 53 7.47 -1.65 8.43
N LEU A 54 7.37 -0.53 9.15
CA LEU A 54 7.94 -0.39 10.51
C LEU A 54 7.26 -1.27 11.56
N ASP A 55 5.95 -1.49 11.45
CA ASP A 55 5.22 -2.41 12.34
C ASP A 55 5.60 -3.88 12.09
N GLU A 56 6.07 -4.20 10.88
CA GLU A 56 6.37 -5.57 10.46
C GLU A 56 7.85 -5.95 10.62
N ALA A 57 8.78 -5.00 10.44
CA ALA A 57 10.22 -5.27 10.46
C ALA A 57 11.09 -4.27 11.24
N GLU A 58 10.49 -3.34 12.01
CA GLU A 58 11.13 -2.24 12.76
C GLU A 58 11.95 -1.23 11.94
N ALA A 59 12.38 -1.63 10.74
CA ALA A 59 13.12 -0.85 9.78
C ALA A 59 12.56 -1.07 8.38
N TYR A 60 12.78 -0.10 7.51
CA TYR A 60 12.39 -0.15 6.11
C TYR A 60 13.51 0.48 5.26
N ARG A 61 13.44 0.24 3.96
CA ARG A 61 14.27 0.88 2.95
C ARG A 61 13.36 1.55 1.93
N TRP A 62 13.90 2.56 1.28
CA TRP A 62 13.23 3.23 0.18
C TRP A 62 14.28 3.72 -0.81
N GLY A 63 13.83 4.00 -2.03
CA GLY A 63 14.68 4.55 -3.08
C GLY A 63 13.87 4.83 -4.33
N TYR A 64 14.55 5.34 -5.36
CA TYR A 64 13.95 5.55 -6.67
C TYR A 64 14.65 4.66 -7.68
N ASP A 65 13.89 4.24 -8.68
CA ASP A 65 14.40 3.70 -9.93
C ASP A 65 13.88 4.54 -11.11
N ASP A 66 14.07 4.05 -12.34
CA ASP A 66 13.62 4.74 -13.55
C ASP A 66 12.09 4.81 -13.67
N GLU A 67 11.34 4.03 -12.88
CA GLU A 67 9.89 3.96 -12.92
C GLU A 67 9.21 4.73 -11.77
N GLY A 68 9.82 4.83 -10.60
CA GLY A 68 9.28 5.60 -9.47
C GLY A 68 9.89 5.25 -8.10
N LEU A 69 9.13 5.59 -7.05
CA LEU A 69 9.51 5.34 -5.66
C LEU A 69 9.18 3.90 -5.26
N TRP A 70 10.13 3.19 -4.65
CA TRP A 70 9.88 1.93 -3.97
C TRP A 70 10.14 2.03 -2.46
N ILE A 71 9.35 1.28 -1.67
CA ILE A 71 9.46 1.18 -0.21
C ILE A 71 9.41 -0.31 0.15
N SER A 72 10.40 -0.81 0.90
CA SER A 72 10.53 -2.24 1.20
C SER A 72 10.92 -2.53 2.65
N ASP A 73 10.36 -3.61 3.20
CA ASP A 73 10.70 -4.18 4.51
C ASP A 73 11.28 -5.61 4.39
N ARG A 74 11.58 -6.24 5.53
CA ARG A 74 12.09 -7.63 5.61
C ARG A 74 11.24 -8.54 6.50
N GLY A 75 10.01 -8.17 6.80
CA GLY A 75 9.15 -8.97 7.66
C GLY A 75 8.43 -10.08 6.92
N ARG A 76 7.28 -10.52 7.44
CA ARG A 76 6.61 -11.76 7.03
C ARG A 76 5.84 -11.66 5.71
N GLY A 77 5.65 -10.45 5.20
CA GLY A 77 4.85 -10.19 4.01
C GLY A 77 3.35 -10.06 4.31
N VAL A 78 2.62 -9.54 3.32
CA VAL A 78 1.17 -9.29 3.38
C VAL A 78 0.36 -10.44 2.77
N ALA A 79 -0.74 -10.84 3.43
CA ALA A 79 -1.65 -11.83 2.86
C ALA A 79 -2.62 -11.21 1.84
N VAL A 80 -3.04 -11.96 0.81
CA VAL A 80 -4.08 -11.49 -0.13
C VAL A 80 -5.38 -11.18 0.64
N ALA A 81 -5.69 -12.00 1.65
CA ALA A 81 -6.82 -11.79 2.53
C ALA A 81 -6.73 -10.50 3.38
N ASP A 82 -5.53 -9.94 3.58
CA ASP A 82 -5.38 -8.69 4.33
C ASP A 82 -5.78 -7.46 3.50
N PHE A 83 -5.90 -7.60 2.17
CA PHE A 83 -6.47 -6.59 1.29
C PHE A 83 -8.00 -6.61 1.27
N LEU A 84 -8.66 -7.67 1.74
CA LEU A 84 -10.11 -7.71 1.79
C LEU A 84 -10.64 -6.79 2.89
N LEU A 85 -11.72 -6.05 2.61
CA LEU A 85 -12.50 -5.40 3.65
C LEU A 85 -13.19 -6.47 4.50
N GLY A 86 -12.95 -6.42 5.80
CA GLY A 86 -13.52 -7.34 6.78
C GLY A 86 -13.64 -6.67 8.15
N PRO A 87 -14.14 -7.38 9.17
CA PRO A 87 -14.15 -6.85 10.53
C PRO A 87 -12.72 -6.44 10.93
N PRO A 88 -12.55 -5.30 11.63
CA PRO A 88 -11.24 -4.76 11.92
C PRO A 88 -10.40 -5.78 12.69
N LYS A 89 -9.26 -6.16 12.11
CA LYS A 89 -8.24 -6.92 12.82
C LYS A 89 -7.49 -5.92 13.71
N MET A 90 -7.94 -5.79 14.96
CA MET A 90 -7.29 -4.92 15.94
C MET A 90 -5.84 -5.38 16.12
N LYS A 91 -4.90 -4.51 15.75
CA LYS A 91 -3.48 -4.73 16.05
C LYS A 91 -3.21 -4.45 17.53
N PRO A 92 -2.12 -5.00 18.10
CA PRO A 92 -1.70 -4.67 19.47
C PRO A 92 -1.53 -3.17 19.68
N ASP A 93 -1.69 -2.70 20.92
CA ASP A 93 -1.68 -1.25 21.25
C ASP A 93 -0.36 -0.54 20.91
N TYR A 94 0.75 -1.29 20.77
CA TYR A 94 2.05 -0.75 20.39
C TYR A 94 2.22 -0.56 18.87
N ALA A 95 1.31 -1.07 18.04
CA ALA A 95 1.39 -0.94 16.60
C ALA A 95 1.07 0.50 16.16
N ARG A 96 1.79 1.01 15.15
CA ARG A 96 1.57 2.36 14.59
C ARG A 96 0.24 2.40 13.85
N GLY A 97 -0.09 1.36 13.08
CA GLY A 97 -1.40 1.17 12.48
C GLY A 97 -2.36 0.43 13.41
N LYS A 98 -3.63 0.88 13.52
CA LYS A 98 -4.61 0.28 14.44
C LYS A 98 -5.65 -0.62 13.78
N PHE A 99 -6.15 -0.22 12.61
CA PHE A 99 -7.38 -0.78 12.03
C PHE A 99 -7.15 -1.75 10.86
N GLY A 100 -5.92 -1.88 10.34
CA GLY A 100 -5.63 -2.73 9.18
C GLY A 100 -6.20 -2.22 7.84
N GLU A 101 -6.68 -0.98 7.82
CA GLU A 101 -7.32 -0.35 6.66
C GLU A 101 -6.41 0.63 5.91
N GLY A 102 -5.38 1.15 6.58
CA GLY A 102 -4.55 2.24 6.06
C GLY A 102 -3.87 1.89 4.73
N MET A 103 -3.33 0.67 4.59
CA MET A 103 -2.70 0.20 3.35
C MET A 103 -3.66 0.18 2.15
N LYS A 104 -4.93 -0.16 2.39
CA LYS A 104 -5.97 -0.18 1.36
C LYS A 104 -6.29 1.25 0.92
N ILE A 105 -6.44 2.15 1.88
CA ILE A 105 -6.69 3.59 1.63
C ILE A 105 -5.49 4.24 0.94
N ALA A 106 -4.26 3.90 1.34
CA ALA A 106 -3.04 4.36 0.71
C ALA A 106 -2.99 3.95 -0.77
N SER A 107 -3.26 2.67 -1.05
CA SER A 107 -3.29 2.16 -2.42
C SER A 107 -4.37 2.83 -3.26
N LEU A 108 -5.56 3.05 -2.68
CA LEU A 108 -6.65 3.80 -3.32
C LEU A 108 -6.24 5.23 -3.68
N ALA A 109 -5.65 5.95 -2.73
CA ALA A 109 -5.23 7.34 -2.92
C ALA A 109 -4.18 7.45 -4.04
N LEU A 110 -3.23 6.52 -4.10
CA LEU A 110 -2.18 6.49 -5.13
C LEU A 110 -2.75 6.19 -6.52
N VAL A 111 -3.58 5.16 -6.66
CA VAL A 111 -4.21 4.81 -7.95
C VAL A 111 -5.11 5.94 -8.43
N ARG A 112 -5.89 6.57 -7.54
CA ARG A 112 -6.72 7.74 -7.86
C ARG A 112 -5.90 8.93 -8.36
N LYS A 113 -4.72 9.18 -7.79
CA LYS A 113 -3.81 10.24 -8.25
C LYS A 113 -3.10 9.89 -9.55
N GLY A 114 -3.31 8.69 -10.06
CA GLY A 114 -2.87 8.27 -11.37
C GLY A 114 -1.57 7.47 -11.37
N TYR A 115 -1.07 7.06 -10.22
CA TYR A 115 0.09 6.18 -10.11
C TYR A 115 -0.33 4.72 -10.31
N HIS A 116 0.61 3.89 -10.77
CA HIS A 116 0.43 2.44 -10.68
C HIS A 116 1.07 1.95 -9.39
N VAL A 117 0.37 1.05 -8.69
CA VAL A 117 0.88 0.46 -7.44
C VAL A 117 1.11 -1.02 -7.68
N HIS A 118 2.37 -1.41 -7.73
CA HIS A 118 2.82 -2.80 -7.76
C HIS A 118 3.32 -3.20 -6.39
N ILE A 119 2.94 -4.38 -5.94
CA ILE A 119 3.30 -4.89 -4.62
C ILE A 119 3.88 -6.29 -4.81
N GLU A 120 5.13 -6.45 -4.42
CA GLU A 120 5.75 -7.76 -4.31
C GLU A 120 5.87 -8.15 -2.84
N THR A 121 5.37 -9.32 -2.48
CA THR A 121 5.44 -9.84 -1.12
C THR A 121 5.74 -11.33 -1.13
N VAL A 122 5.88 -11.94 0.04
CA VAL A 122 6.22 -13.35 0.19
C VAL A 122 5.26 -14.23 -0.63
N GLY A 123 5.81 -14.84 -1.69
CA GLY A 123 5.15 -15.79 -2.59
C GLY A 123 4.12 -15.22 -3.57
N ARG A 124 3.95 -13.90 -3.68
CA ARG A 124 2.94 -13.30 -4.57
C ARG A 124 3.25 -11.87 -4.99
N GLU A 125 2.68 -11.50 -6.13
CA GLU A 125 2.73 -10.17 -6.70
C GLU A 125 1.30 -9.67 -6.88
N LEU A 126 1.10 -8.38 -6.67
CA LEU A 126 -0.18 -7.73 -6.80
C LEU A 126 -0.05 -6.43 -7.59
N TRP A 127 -1.06 -6.14 -8.39
CA TRP A 127 -1.27 -4.85 -9.02
C TRP A 127 -2.58 -4.27 -8.49
N ILE A 128 -2.51 -3.09 -7.88
CA ILE A 128 -3.71 -2.38 -7.42
C ILE A 128 -4.27 -1.53 -8.57
N LEU A 129 -5.58 -1.61 -8.75
CA LEU A 129 -6.32 -0.93 -9.81
C LEU A 129 -7.77 -0.68 -9.37
N PHE A 130 -8.52 0.04 -10.19
CA PHE A 130 -9.97 0.10 -10.09
C PHE A 130 -10.63 -0.91 -11.02
N LEU A 131 -11.58 -1.67 -10.51
CA LEU A 131 -12.47 -2.49 -11.31
C LEU A 131 -13.70 -1.66 -11.66
N GLN A 132 -13.98 -1.50 -12.95
CA GLN A 132 -15.22 -0.90 -13.41
C GLN A 132 -16.35 -1.93 -13.30
N GLN A 133 -17.39 -1.60 -12.53
CA GLN A 133 -18.56 -2.43 -12.31
C GLN A 133 -19.80 -1.75 -12.90
N VAL A 134 -20.62 -2.56 -13.58
CA VAL A 134 -21.94 -2.14 -14.04
C VAL A 134 -22.91 -2.27 -12.87
N VAL A 135 -23.53 -1.15 -12.50
CA VAL A 135 -24.57 -1.02 -11.47
C VAL A 135 -25.76 -0.27 -12.07
N ASP A 136 -26.50 0.53 -11.31
CA ASP A 136 -27.39 1.57 -11.83
C ASP A 136 -26.57 2.73 -12.44
N GLY A 137 -25.77 2.41 -13.47
CA GLY A 137 -24.69 3.23 -14.03
C GLY A 137 -23.35 2.48 -14.04
N THR A 138 -22.27 3.19 -13.75
CA THR A 138 -20.93 2.60 -13.59
C THR A 138 -20.30 3.08 -12.29
N ALA A 139 -19.57 2.19 -11.62
CA ALA A 139 -18.80 2.51 -10.44
C ALA A 139 -17.41 1.88 -10.53
N GLU A 140 -16.40 2.61 -10.06
CA GLU A 140 -15.03 2.13 -9.93
C GLU A 140 -14.80 1.70 -8.49
N THR A 141 -14.50 0.42 -8.28
CA THR A 141 -14.17 -0.13 -6.95
C THR A 141 -12.72 -0.55 -6.90
N LEU A 142 -12.06 -0.31 -5.77
CA LEU A 142 -10.68 -0.73 -5.58
C LEU A 142 -10.59 -2.26 -5.66
N ALA A 143 -9.64 -2.74 -6.43
CA ALA A 143 -9.39 -4.15 -6.67
C ALA A 143 -7.88 -4.42 -6.79
N ALA A 144 -7.53 -5.70 -6.79
CA ALA A 144 -6.17 -6.12 -7.09
C ALA A 144 -6.18 -7.33 -8.02
N LEU A 145 -5.30 -7.31 -9.02
CA LEU A 145 -4.86 -8.52 -9.71
C LEU A 145 -3.69 -9.11 -8.93
N TRP A 146 -3.70 -10.41 -8.69
CA TRP A 146 -2.58 -11.08 -8.04
C TRP A 146 -2.31 -12.45 -8.63
N ARG A 147 -1.09 -12.95 -8.49
CA ARG A 147 -0.75 -14.34 -8.81
C ARG A 147 0.35 -14.88 -7.90
N PRO A 148 0.50 -16.21 -7.79
CA PRO A 148 1.66 -16.80 -7.15
C PRO A 148 2.92 -16.50 -7.98
N ASN A 149 3.77 -15.64 -7.43
CA ASN A 149 5.08 -15.23 -7.95
C ASN A 149 5.52 -14.07 -7.05
N GLY A 150 6.70 -14.06 -6.46
CA GLY A 150 7.07 -12.92 -5.62
C GLY A 150 8.33 -13.16 -4.83
N ARG A 151 8.47 -12.44 -3.73
CA ARG A 151 9.71 -12.40 -2.94
C ARG A 151 9.78 -13.60 -2.00
N MET A 152 11.00 -13.86 -1.53
CA MET A 152 11.26 -14.84 -0.47
C MET A 152 11.05 -14.26 0.94
N GLN A 153 11.13 -12.93 1.08
CA GLN A 153 11.01 -12.22 2.35
C GLN A 153 10.53 -10.78 2.13
N GLY A 154 9.78 -10.26 3.11
CA GLY A 154 9.34 -8.87 3.16
C GLY A 154 8.26 -8.51 2.15
N THR A 155 7.94 -7.23 2.14
CA THR A 155 7.07 -6.59 1.14
C THR A 155 7.83 -5.46 0.47
N GLU A 156 7.53 -5.19 -0.80
CA GLU A 156 7.96 -4.01 -1.53
C GLU A 156 6.74 -3.39 -2.21
N PHE A 157 6.53 -2.11 -1.93
CA PHE A 157 5.56 -1.26 -2.61
C PHE A 157 6.30 -0.41 -3.63
N HIS A 158 5.95 -0.54 -4.90
CA HIS A 158 6.47 0.28 -5.99
C HIS A 158 5.37 1.20 -6.51
N ILE A 159 5.58 2.50 -6.33
CA ILE A 159 4.67 3.58 -6.71
C ILE A 159 5.18 4.16 -8.03
N ILE A 160 4.77 3.49 -9.10
CA ILE A 160 5.24 3.76 -10.45
C ILE A 160 4.61 5.06 -10.97
N GLY A 161 5.46 5.93 -11.51
CA GLY A 161 5.15 7.28 -11.96
C GLY A 161 5.30 8.35 -10.88
N TYR A 162 5.61 7.98 -9.63
CA TYR A 162 5.85 8.93 -8.56
C TYR A 162 7.33 9.30 -8.44
N THR A 163 7.62 10.59 -8.61
CA THR A 163 8.98 11.17 -8.50
C THR A 163 9.06 12.27 -7.43
N GLY A 164 8.00 12.43 -6.63
CA GLY A 164 7.96 13.37 -5.51
C GLY A 164 8.75 12.85 -4.29
N PRO A 165 8.78 13.62 -3.19
CA PRO A 165 9.57 13.27 -2.00
C PRO A 165 9.09 11.96 -1.33
N ALA A 166 10.04 11.17 -0.81
CA ALA A 166 9.71 10.02 0.03
C ALA A 166 9.25 10.43 1.45
N PHE A 167 9.32 11.73 1.76
CA PHE A 167 9.01 12.31 3.06
C PHE A 167 9.87 11.73 4.19
N GLU A 168 11.08 11.32 3.85
CA GLU A 168 12.05 10.67 4.71
C GLU A 168 12.37 11.51 5.95
N ASP A 169 12.34 12.83 5.82
CA ASP A 169 12.58 13.83 6.86
C ASP A 169 11.43 13.92 7.89
N ARG A 170 10.25 13.36 7.57
CA ARG A 170 9.07 13.35 8.45
C ARG A 170 8.97 12.13 9.34
N PHE A 171 9.84 11.13 9.16
CA PHE A 171 9.84 9.92 9.97
C PHE A 171 10.93 9.99 11.02
N VAL A 172 10.54 9.91 12.30
CA VAL A 172 11.47 10.00 13.45
C VAL A 172 12.62 9.00 13.36
N VAL A 173 12.36 7.79 12.84
CA VAL A 173 13.37 6.73 12.66
C VAL A 173 14.49 7.09 11.67
N ASN A 174 14.28 8.09 10.81
CA ASN A 174 15.27 8.57 9.85
C ASN A 174 16.02 9.81 10.34
N LEU A 175 15.54 10.46 11.41
CA LEU A 175 16.19 11.65 11.92
C LEU A 175 17.57 11.30 12.47
N PRO A 176 18.61 12.10 12.16
CA PRO A 176 19.94 11.82 12.67
C PRO A 176 19.94 11.97 14.19
N ARG A 177 20.79 11.21 14.89
CA ARG A 177 20.92 11.31 16.35
C ARG A 177 21.25 12.73 16.81
N THR A 178 21.93 13.52 15.98
CA THR A 178 22.22 14.93 16.27
C THR A 178 20.97 15.81 16.35
N SER A 179 19.83 15.37 15.83
CA SER A 179 18.54 16.05 15.98
C SER A 179 17.81 15.69 17.28
N ILE A 180 18.31 14.70 18.03
CA ILE A 180 17.71 14.30 19.31
C ILE A 180 18.21 15.25 20.40
N LEU A 181 17.34 16.15 20.87
CA LEU A 181 17.66 17.13 21.91
C LEU A 181 17.74 16.50 23.31
N THR A 182 16.97 15.45 23.57
CA THR A 182 16.96 14.73 24.86
C THR A 182 16.48 13.29 24.67
N GLU A 183 17.15 12.33 25.31
CA GLU A 183 16.75 10.92 25.39
C GLU A 183 16.27 10.60 26.81
N THR A 184 15.12 11.16 27.19
CA THR A 184 14.49 10.96 28.49
C THR A 184 13.08 10.41 28.30
N PRO A 185 12.53 9.63 29.26
CA PRO A 185 11.11 9.28 29.22
C PRO A 185 10.23 10.50 29.04
N SER A 186 9.18 10.39 28.23
CA SER A 186 8.23 11.49 28.04
C SER A 186 7.68 11.93 29.39
N PRO A 187 7.71 13.24 29.72
CA PRO A 187 7.08 13.74 30.95
C PRO A 187 5.55 13.59 30.90
N LEU A 188 4.98 13.33 29.71
CA LEU A 188 3.57 13.03 29.51
C LEU A 188 3.30 11.56 29.87
N ALA A 189 3.32 11.26 31.17
CA ALA A 189 2.91 9.96 31.70
C ALA A 189 1.38 9.74 31.63
N VAL A 190 0.62 10.81 31.36
CA VAL A 190 -0.85 10.79 31.27
C VAL A 190 -1.28 11.59 30.03
N PRO A 191 -2.27 11.11 29.24
CA PRO A 191 -2.81 11.88 28.13
C PRO A 191 -3.36 13.23 28.61
N ILE A 192 -2.94 14.33 27.97
CA ILE A 192 -3.57 15.63 28.18
C ILE A 192 -4.96 15.56 27.56
N ARG A 193 -6.01 15.47 28.38
CA ARG A 193 -7.39 15.61 27.93
C ARG A 193 -7.63 17.06 27.54
N ARG A 194 -7.95 17.29 26.26
CA ARG A 194 -8.52 18.55 25.78
C ARG A 194 -10.01 18.36 25.54
#